data_AF-M1B7R1-F1
#
_entry.id   AF-M1B7R1-F1
#
_cell.length_a   1.000
_cell.length_b   1.000
_cell.length_c   1.000
_cell.angle_alpha   90.00
_cell.angle_beta   90.00
_cell.angle_gamma   90.00
#
_symmetry.space_group_name_H-M   'P 1'
#
loop_
_entity.id
_entity.type
_entity.pdbx_description
1 polymer ?
#
loop_
_entity_poly.entity_id
_entity_poly.type
_entity_poly.pdbx_seq_one_letter_code
_entity_poly.pdbx_strand_id
1 'polypeptide(L)'
;MFVDVIPEHCNGLLDSAYNYLLSYGYINFGVALAIKDKIPVDPRKGGETVVGAGLAGLAAARQLMLFGFEVTVLEGRKCVGGRVYTKKMEGGNKVATADLGGSVLTGTLGNPLGLLERQLSYTLHKVKDQCPHSIVLMEIP
;
A
#
# COMPACT_ATOMS: atom_id res chain seq x y z
N MET A 1 9.09 22.93 -2.99
CA MET A 1 8.06 23.87 -2.49
C MET A 1 8.15 24.11 -0.97
N PHE A 2 9.31 23.95 -0.33
CA PHE A 2 9.59 24.41 1.06
C PHE A 2 11.07 24.80 1.26
N VAL A 3 11.86 24.76 0.18
CA VAL A 3 13.33 24.90 0.24
C VAL A 3 13.75 26.33 0.60
N ASP A 4 12.90 27.32 0.28
CA ASP A 4 13.21 28.74 0.49
C ASP A 4 12.85 29.24 1.90
N VAL A 5 12.28 28.39 2.76
CA VAL A 5 11.84 28.75 4.12
C VAL A 5 12.78 28.19 5.20
N ILE A 6 13.59 27.19 4.85
CA ILE A 6 14.43 26.46 5.82
C ILE A 6 15.83 27.07 5.83
N PRO A 7 16.33 27.52 7.01
CA PRO A 7 17.70 28.02 7.11
C PRO A 7 18.72 26.96 6.66
N GLU A 8 19.75 27.36 5.90
CA GLU A 8 20.72 26.42 5.33
C GLU A 8 21.42 25.54 6.38
N HIS A 9 21.63 26.06 7.58
CA HIS A 9 22.26 25.31 8.69
C HIS A 9 21.40 24.14 9.21
N CYS A 10 20.09 24.12 8.91
CA CYS A 10 19.18 23.05 9.32
C CYS A 10 19.11 21.91 8.29
N ASN A 11 19.71 22.05 7.11
CA ASN A 11 19.59 21.07 6.03
C ASN A 11 20.06 19.67 6.44
N GLY A 12 21.17 19.54 7.15
CA GLY A 12 21.67 18.23 7.60
C GLY A 12 20.72 17.50 8.56
N LEU A 13 20.05 18.25 9.45
CA LEU A 13 19.03 17.68 10.35
C LEU A 13 17.78 17.30 9.57
N LEU A 14 17.34 18.15 8.65
CA LEU A 14 16.20 17.88 7.78
C LEU A 14 16.42 16.61 6.96
N ASP A 15 17.58 16.48 6.32
CA ASP A 15 17.94 15.30 5.53
C ASP A 15 17.97 14.04 6.41
N SER A 16 18.55 14.13 7.61
CA SER A 16 18.58 12.99 8.55
C SER A 16 17.18 12.56 8.98
N ALA A 17 16.32 13.52 9.35
CA ALA A 17 14.94 13.26 9.74
C ALA A 17 14.12 12.71 8.57
N TYR A 18 14.28 13.29 7.38
CA TYR A 18 13.62 12.82 6.16
C TYR A 18 14.03 11.39 5.82
N ASN A 19 15.32 11.09 5.84
CA ASN A 19 15.86 9.75 5.57
C ASN A 19 15.38 8.72 6.61
N TYR A 20 15.30 9.12 7.88
CA TYR A 20 14.73 8.27 8.94
C TYR A 20 13.25 7.97 8.67
N LEU A 21 12.42 8.99 8.44
CA LEU A 21 10.99 8.80 8.21
C LEU A 21 10.72 7.98 6.93
N LEU A 22 11.52 8.18 5.89
CA LEU A 22 11.44 7.45 4.64
C LEU A 22 11.87 5.98 4.79
N SER A 23 13.01 5.72 5.43
CA SER A 23 13.55 4.37 5.61
C SER A 23 12.67 3.48 6.49
N TYR A 24 12.04 4.05 7.52
CA TYR A 24 11.10 3.33 8.37
C TYR A 24 9.68 3.26 7.79
N GLY A 25 9.43 3.88 6.63
CA GLY A 25 8.13 3.82 5.96
C GLY A 25 7.02 4.63 6.65
N TYR A 26 7.36 5.67 7.42
CA TYR A 26 6.39 6.59 8.03
C TYR A 26 5.83 7.60 7.04
N ILE A 27 6.60 7.93 6.00
CA ILE A 27 6.22 8.85 4.93
C ILE A 27 6.48 8.21 3.56
N ASN A 28 5.87 8.76 2.51
CA ASN A 28 6.09 8.33 1.12
C ASN A 28 5.90 6.83 0.88
N PHE A 29 5.00 6.19 1.63
CA PHE A 29 4.59 4.81 1.45
C PHE A 29 3.18 4.72 0.85
N GLY A 30 2.80 3.50 0.48
CA GLY A 30 1.55 3.24 -0.21
C GLY A 30 1.67 3.48 -1.72
N VAL A 31 0.56 3.72 -2.40
CA VAL A 31 0.39 3.57 -3.85
C VAL A 31 0.31 4.87 -4.66
N ALA A 32 0.45 6.04 -4.04
CA ALA A 32 0.32 7.33 -4.73
C ALA A 32 1.28 7.48 -5.93
N LEU A 33 0.79 8.12 -7.01
CA LEU A 33 1.56 8.34 -8.25
C LEU A 33 2.85 9.13 -8.00
N ALA A 34 2.79 10.17 -7.17
CA ALA A 34 3.94 11.00 -6.82
C ALA A 34 5.09 10.22 -6.13
N ILE A 35 4.80 9.05 -5.55
CA ILE A 35 5.81 8.14 -4.99
C ILE A 35 6.40 7.27 -6.10
N LYS A 36 5.56 6.76 -7.01
CA LYS A 36 5.97 5.88 -8.11
C LYS A 36 7.01 6.54 -9.02
N ASP A 37 6.81 7.81 -9.33
CA ASP A 37 7.69 8.56 -10.25
C ASP A 37 9.04 8.93 -9.61
N LYS A 38 9.18 8.74 -8.29
CA LYS A 38 10.39 9.08 -7.54
C LYS A 38 11.19 7.85 -7.10
N ILE A 39 10.78 6.64 -7.49
CA ILE A 39 11.52 5.41 -7.15
C ILE A 39 12.86 5.45 -7.88
N PRO A 40 13.99 5.65 -7.17
CA PRO A 40 15.30 5.62 -7.82
C PRO A 40 15.61 4.17 -8.17
N VAL A 41 16.18 3.89 -9.34
CA VAL A 41 16.79 2.59 -9.61
C VAL A 41 18.30 2.82 -9.57
N ASP A 42 18.98 2.24 -8.58
CA ASP A 42 20.44 2.30 -8.52
C ASP A 42 21.02 1.01 -9.11
N PRO A 43 21.58 1.03 -10.33
CA PRO A 43 22.12 -0.16 -10.99
C PRO A 43 23.32 -0.77 -10.25
N ARG A 44 23.87 -0.11 -9.23
CA ARG A 44 24.92 -0.68 -8.36
C ARG A 44 24.35 -1.56 -7.24
N LYS A 45 23.05 -1.47 -6.95
CA LYS A 45 22.40 -2.31 -5.94
C LYS A 45 22.02 -3.65 -6.59
N GLY A 46 22.32 -4.74 -5.91
CA GLY A 46 22.02 -6.09 -6.40
C GLY A 46 20.52 -6.34 -6.56
N GLY A 47 20.18 -7.40 -7.29
CA GLY A 47 18.81 -7.87 -7.43
C GLY A 47 18.34 -8.62 -6.19
N GLU A 48 17.24 -8.18 -5.61
CA GLU A 48 16.58 -8.81 -4.47
C GLU A 48 15.38 -9.64 -4.94
N THR A 49 15.13 -10.78 -4.30
CA THR A 49 13.98 -11.65 -4.63
C THR A 49 13.03 -11.74 -3.45
N VAL A 50 11.76 -11.41 -3.69
CA VAL A 50 10.67 -11.56 -2.72
C VAL A 50 9.82 -12.75 -3.09
N VAL A 51 9.66 -13.69 -2.16
CA VAL A 51 8.81 -14.87 -2.34
C VAL A 51 7.43 -14.60 -1.73
N GLY A 52 6.41 -14.66 -2.57
CA GLY A 52 4.99 -14.41 -2.28
C GLY A 52 4.53 -13.01 -2.69
N ALA A 53 3.54 -12.93 -3.56
CA ALA A 53 2.86 -11.70 -3.99
C ALA A 53 1.58 -11.43 -3.19
N GLY A 54 1.60 -11.69 -1.88
CA GLY A 54 0.57 -11.22 -0.94
C GLY A 54 0.79 -9.76 -0.53
N LEU A 55 -0.10 -9.21 0.30
CA LEU A 55 0.04 -7.82 0.80
C LEU A 55 1.42 -7.56 1.43
N ALA A 56 1.93 -8.47 2.25
CA ALA A 56 3.23 -8.31 2.91
C ALA A 56 4.40 -8.32 1.90
N GLY A 57 4.41 -9.26 0.96
CA GLY A 57 5.46 -9.36 -0.04
C GLY A 57 5.45 -8.20 -1.03
N LEU A 58 4.26 -7.77 -1.48
CA LEU A 58 4.14 -6.59 -2.33
C LEU A 58 4.53 -5.29 -1.60
N ALA A 59 4.22 -5.17 -0.31
CA ALA A 59 4.67 -4.03 0.50
C ALA A 59 6.20 -4.02 0.65
N ALA A 60 6.80 -5.17 0.98
CA ALA A 60 8.25 -5.31 1.10
C ALA A 60 8.96 -5.02 -0.23
N ALA A 61 8.48 -5.60 -1.33
CA ALA A 61 9.03 -5.36 -2.67
C ALA A 61 9.00 -3.88 -3.02
N ARG A 62 7.89 -3.20 -2.74
CA ARG A 62 7.78 -1.75 -2.98
C ARG A 62 8.75 -0.92 -2.14
N GLN A 63 8.97 -1.30 -0.88
CA GLN A 63 9.91 -0.59 -0.01
C GLN A 63 11.37 -0.81 -0.44
N LEU A 64 11.72 -2.03 -0.85
CA LEU A 64 13.02 -2.34 -1.44
C LEU A 64 13.27 -1.56 -2.73
N MET A 65 12.25 -1.46 -3.60
CA MET A 65 12.32 -0.61 -4.79
C MET A 65 12.56 0.86 -4.42
N LEU A 66 11.89 1.40 -3.39
CA LEU A 66 12.13 2.77 -2.92
C LEU A 66 13.56 3.00 -2.41
N PHE A 67 14.21 1.97 -1.90
CA PHE A 67 15.62 2.02 -1.54
C PHE A 67 16.55 1.84 -2.75
N GLY A 68 16.00 1.62 -3.94
CA GLY A 68 16.72 1.52 -5.20
C GLY A 68 17.30 0.16 -5.53
N PHE A 69 16.80 -0.90 -4.89
CA PHE A 69 17.08 -2.27 -5.31
C PHE A 69 16.23 -2.65 -6.52
N GLU A 70 16.80 -3.46 -7.41
CA GLU A 70 16.02 -4.19 -8.40
C GLU A 70 15.33 -5.36 -7.70
N VAL A 71 14.00 -5.50 -7.85
CA VAL A 71 13.23 -6.50 -7.09
C VAL A 71 12.46 -7.42 -8.03
N THR A 72 12.66 -8.72 -7.86
CA THR A 72 11.86 -9.77 -8.51
C THR A 72 10.89 -10.38 -7.49
N VAL A 73 9.60 -10.48 -7.83
CA VAL A 73 8.59 -11.11 -6.96
C VAL A 73 8.16 -12.44 -7.55
N LEU A 74 8.25 -13.51 -6.76
CA LEU A 74 7.86 -14.87 -7.16
C LEU A 74 6.60 -15.31 -6.41
N GLU A 75 5.52 -15.62 -7.12
CA GLU A 75 4.26 -16.09 -6.54
C GLU A 75 3.99 -17.54 -6.95
N GLY A 76 3.62 -18.39 -5.98
CA GLY A 76 3.35 -19.80 -6.24
C GLY A 76 1.98 -20.05 -6.88
N ARG A 77 1.05 -19.09 -6.79
CA ARG A 77 -0.28 -19.15 -7.40
C ARG A 77 -0.32 -18.43 -8.74
N LYS A 78 -1.39 -18.71 -9.50
CA LYS A 78 -1.71 -17.97 -10.74
C LYS A 78 -2.31 -16.57 -10.48
N CYS A 79 -2.51 -16.21 -9.21
CA CYS A 79 -3.09 -14.93 -8.80
C CYS A 79 -2.24 -14.29 -7.69
N VAL A 80 -2.13 -12.97 -7.76
CA VAL A 80 -1.54 -12.14 -6.71
C VAL A 80 -2.58 -11.86 -5.61
N GLY A 81 -2.13 -11.29 -4.48
CA GLY A 81 -2.98 -10.90 -3.35
C GLY A 81 -2.92 -11.87 -2.16
N GLY A 82 -2.58 -13.14 -2.41
CA GLY A 82 -2.39 -14.15 -1.38
C GLY A 82 -3.71 -14.48 -0.64
N ARG A 83 -3.92 -13.88 0.54
CA ARG A 83 -5.15 -14.01 1.34
C ARG A 83 -6.19 -12.92 1.04
N VAL A 84 -5.87 -11.97 0.16
CA VAL A 84 -6.84 -11.05 -0.43
C VAL A 84 -7.20 -11.60 -1.80
N TYR A 85 -8.45 -12.01 -1.96
CA TYR A 85 -8.94 -12.60 -3.20
C TYR A 85 -10.37 -12.18 -3.47
N THR A 86 -10.56 -11.40 -4.52
CA THR A 86 -11.86 -10.91 -4.99
C THR A 86 -12.36 -11.78 -6.14
N LYS A 87 -13.57 -12.31 -6.02
CA LYS A 87 -14.24 -13.09 -7.05
C LYS A 87 -15.35 -12.26 -7.69
N LYS A 88 -15.30 -12.09 -9.01
CA LYS A 88 -16.42 -11.54 -9.79
C LYS A 88 -17.53 -12.59 -9.91
N MET A 89 -18.76 -12.17 -9.69
CA MET A 89 -19.97 -12.99 -9.76
C MET A 89 -20.95 -12.33 -10.73
N GLU A 90 -21.59 -13.12 -11.58
CA GLU A 90 -22.54 -12.64 -12.57
C GLU A 90 -23.86 -13.42 -12.47
N GLY A 91 -24.99 -12.73 -12.56
CA GLY A 91 -26.30 -13.36 -12.51
C GLY A 91 -27.43 -12.40 -12.88
N GLY A 92 -28.34 -12.83 -13.76
CA GLY A 92 -29.54 -12.07 -14.11
C GLY A 92 -29.27 -10.64 -14.59
N ASN A 93 -28.31 -10.46 -15.51
CA ASN A 93 -27.82 -9.16 -16.01
C ASN A 93 -27.18 -8.24 -14.95
N LYS A 94 -26.75 -8.78 -13.81
CA LYS A 94 -26.01 -8.04 -12.79
C LYS A 94 -24.63 -8.63 -12.61
N VAL A 95 -23.66 -7.75 -12.34
CA VAL A 95 -22.29 -8.09 -11.98
C VAL A 95 -22.07 -7.62 -10.55
N ALA A 96 -21.47 -8.46 -9.72
CA ALA A 96 -21.08 -8.15 -8.35
C ALA A 96 -19.67 -8.68 -8.08
N THR A 97 -19.01 -8.14 -7.07
CA THR A 97 -17.73 -8.65 -6.56
C THR A 97 -17.92 -9.15 -5.13
N ALA A 98 -17.25 -10.25 -4.81
CA ALA A 98 -17.24 -10.80 -3.46
C ALA A 98 -15.82 -11.16 -3.06
N ASP A 99 -15.36 -10.62 -1.95
CA ASP A 99 -14.07 -10.98 -1.37
C ASP A 99 -14.18 -12.30 -0.61
N LEU A 100 -13.38 -13.28 -1.00
CA LEU A 100 -13.27 -14.58 -0.32
C LEU A 100 -12.13 -14.59 0.70
N GLY A 101 -11.60 -13.42 1.03
CA GLY A 101 -10.41 -13.23 1.85
C GLY A 101 -10.51 -11.98 2.72
N GLY A 102 -9.41 -11.25 2.88
CA GLY A 102 -9.42 -9.99 3.62
C GLY A 102 -10.29 -8.94 2.95
N SER A 103 -11.42 -8.60 3.57
CA SER A 103 -12.41 -7.62 3.09
C SER A 103 -12.82 -6.58 4.14
N VAL A 104 -12.34 -6.73 5.37
CA VAL A 104 -12.77 -5.95 6.52
C VAL A 104 -11.61 -5.10 7.02
N LEU A 105 -11.80 -3.78 7.06
CA LEU A 105 -10.87 -2.87 7.68
C LEU A 105 -11.30 -2.53 9.11
N THR A 106 -10.57 -3.03 10.10
CA THR A 106 -10.83 -2.78 11.52
C THR A 106 -10.27 -1.41 11.94
N GLY A 107 -11.02 -0.36 11.63
CA GLY A 107 -10.65 1.02 11.93
C GLY A 107 -9.69 1.64 10.91
N THR A 108 -9.90 2.91 10.61
CA THR A 108 -9.14 3.67 9.60
C THR A 108 -8.07 4.57 10.21
N LEU A 109 -8.26 5.03 11.46
CA LEU A 109 -7.32 5.90 12.15
C LEU A 109 -6.05 5.13 12.52
N GLY A 110 -4.89 5.62 12.08
CA GLY A 110 -3.59 4.95 12.30
C GLY A 110 -3.40 3.66 11.49
N ASN A 111 -4.35 3.31 10.64
CA ASN A 111 -4.27 2.11 9.80
C ASN A 111 -3.64 2.47 8.44
N PRO A 112 -2.51 1.86 8.05
CA PRO A 112 -1.87 2.14 6.77
C PRO A 112 -2.77 1.83 5.57
N LEU A 113 -3.70 0.88 5.69
CA LEU A 113 -4.67 0.57 4.62
C LEU A 113 -5.72 1.69 4.45
N GLY A 114 -6.02 2.44 5.51
CA GLY A 114 -6.87 3.63 5.42
C GLY A 114 -6.20 4.76 4.61
N LEU A 115 -4.86 4.83 4.60
CA LEU A 115 -4.15 5.74 3.70
C LEU A 115 -4.27 5.29 2.23
N LEU A 116 -4.22 3.99 1.97
CA LEU A 116 -4.35 3.44 0.61
C LEU A 116 -5.71 3.75 0.00
N GLU A 117 -6.78 3.69 0.80
CA GLU A 117 -8.11 4.14 0.35
C GLU A 117 -8.03 5.57 -0.20
N ARG A 118 -7.48 6.51 0.58
CA ARG A 118 -7.35 7.91 0.15
C ARG A 118 -6.49 8.05 -1.12
N GLN A 119 -5.42 7.28 -1.23
CA GLN A 119 -4.53 7.31 -2.39
C GLN A 119 -5.17 6.73 -3.66
N LEU A 120 -6.06 5.74 -3.52
CA LEU A 120 -6.76 5.08 -4.63
C LEU A 120 -8.14 5.67 -4.91
N SER A 121 -8.62 6.58 -4.06
CA SER A 121 -9.98 7.13 -4.12
C SER A 121 -11.06 6.04 -4.07
N TYR A 122 -10.83 4.99 -3.29
CA TYR A 122 -11.85 3.99 -3.00
C TYR A 122 -12.83 4.50 -1.94
N THR A 123 -14.05 3.94 -1.93
CA THR A 123 -15.07 4.29 -0.94
C THR A 123 -15.12 3.21 0.13
N LEU A 124 -14.86 3.58 1.39
CA LEU A 124 -15.10 2.68 2.52
C LEU A 124 -16.55 2.78 3.00
N HIS A 125 -17.22 1.64 3.05
CA HIS A 125 -18.56 1.55 3.60
C HIS A 125 -18.49 1.20 5.09
N LYS A 126 -18.77 2.19 5.95
CA LYS A 126 -18.89 1.93 7.39
C LYS A 126 -20.08 1.02 7.63
N VAL A 127 -19.82 -0.16 8.19
CA VAL A 127 -20.92 -1.04 8.59
C VAL A 127 -21.55 -0.51 9.86
N LYS A 128 -22.88 -0.50 9.84
CA LYS A 128 -23.70 0.01 10.94
C LYS A 128 -23.65 -0.98 12.10
N ASP A 129 -23.58 -0.45 13.32
CA ASP A 129 -23.62 -1.23 14.55
C ASP A 129 -25.02 -1.82 14.85
N GLN A 130 -26.02 -1.54 14.00
CA GLN A 130 -27.37 -2.13 14.06
C GLN A 130 -27.40 -3.54 13.47
N CYS A 131 -26.44 -4.36 13.88
CA CYS A 131 -26.45 -5.79 13.70
C CYS A 131 -26.22 -6.39 15.09
N PRO A 132 -26.91 -7.47 15.49
CA PRO A 132 -26.60 -8.15 16.74
C PRO A 132 -25.14 -8.67 16.83
N HIS A 133 -24.36 -8.62 15.72
CA HIS A 133 -22.92 -8.87 15.64
C HIS A 133 -22.29 -7.93 14.57
N SER A 134 -21.24 -7.18 14.88
CA SER A 134 -20.63 -6.12 14.04
C SER A 134 -19.47 -6.60 13.15
N ILE A 135 -19.45 -6.25 11.85
CA ILE A 135 -18.36 -6.52 10.87
C ILE A 135 -18.29 -5.34 9.89
N VAL A 136 -17.12 -4.75 9.56
CA VAL A 136 -16.98 -3.65 8.55
C VAL A 136 -16.61 -4.21 7.17
N LEU A 137 -17.12 -3.71 6.03
CA LEU A 137 -16.77 -4.20 4.68
C LEU A 137 -16.13 -3.11 3.81
N MET A 138 -15.05 -3.45 3.11
CA MET A 138 -14.43 -2.67 2.06
C MET A 138 -14.93 -3.21 0.72
N GLU A 139 -15.52 -2.35 -0.11
CA GLU A 139 -15.99 -2.72 -1.45
C GLU A 139 -14.92 -2.26 -2.45
N ILE A 140 -14.31 -3.22 -3.17
CA ILE A 140 -13.35 -2.93 -4.24
C ILE A 140 -14.14 -2.93 -5.57
N PRO A 141 -14.10 -1.84 -6.36
CA PRO A 141 -14.78 -1.75 -7.65
C PRO A 141 -14.21 -2.72 -8.72
#